data_AF-A0A949N8I3-F1
#
_entry.id   AF-A0A949N8I3-F1
#
_cell.length_a   1.000
_cell.length_b   1.000
_cell.length_c   1.000
_cell.angle_alpha   90.00
_cell.angle_beta   90.00
_cell.angle_gamma   90.00
#
_symmetry.space_group_name_H-M   'P 1'
#
loop_
_entity.id
_entity.type
_entity.pdbx_description
1 polymer ?
#
loop_
_entity_poly.entity_id
_entity_poly.type
_entity_poly.pdbx_seq_one_letter_code
_entity_poly.pdbx_strand_id
1 'polypeptide(L)'
;MLNHARKHSGIAVALLVLVGLYLTSRSNFLLFHSFAEIFSIVVAFSIFVIAWNSRSFMDNNYLLFVGVAYLFVGIIDLIHTLGYSGMGVFTNTGADLPTQLWIAARFMESVSLLIAPAMIARRIKPVLVLLIYGVITGLVLTSILLLDFFPVCYVEGTGLTLFKKVSEYVIVVILAGSVILLRRQRKSFEPQVRHWIYASIALTICGELAFTFYISVFGISNIVGHFFKLLSFYLIYRALIETGLTQPFGLLVRDLKKSEERLRADKQKLEEALQNVKTLSGLLPICSECKKIRDDKGYWSQLEIYIDTHSEAKFSHGICPDCARKLYPEYVDRKDSTETETPGDSPPTE
;
A
#
# COMPACT_ATOMS: atom_id res chain seq x y z
N MET A 1 -8.18 -5.63 -21.77
CA MET A 1 -9.40 -6.45 -21.48
C MET A 1 -9.49 -6.90 -20.02
N LEU A 2 -8.43 -7.40 -19.37
CA LEU A 2 -8.46 -7.88 -17.98
C LEU A 2 -8.88 -6.83 -16.93
N ASN A 3 -8.44 -5.56 -17.05
CA ASN A 3 -8.82 -4.49 -16.12
C ASN A 3 -10.29 -4.05 -16.24
N HIS A 4 -10.89 -4.16 -17.42
CA HIS A 4 -12.32 -3.87 -17.59
C HIS A 4 -13.16 -4.99 -16.98
N ALA A 5 -12.83 -6.26 -17.27
CA ALA A 5 -13.52 -7.41 -16.68
C ALA A 5 -13.51 -7.36 -15.14
N ARG A 6 -12.35 -7.07 -14.54
CA ARG A 6 -12.20 -6.99 -13.07
C ARG A 6 -13.01 -5.84 -12.44
N LYS A 7 -13.11 -4.70 -13.13
CA LYS A 7 -13.94 -3.55 -12.69
C LYS A 7 -15.44 -3.86 -12.76
N HIS A 8 -15.89 -4.53 -13.82
CA HIS A 8 -17.28 -4.94 -13.97
C HIS A 8 -17.69 -6.01 -12.95
N SER A 9 -16.80 -6.97 -12.65
CA SER A 9 -17.04 -7.96 -11.59
C SER A 9 -17.19 -7.31 -10.21
N GLY A 10 -16.39 -6.30 -9.88
CA GLY A 10 -16.51 -5.59 -8.60
C GLY A 10 -17.83 -4.82 -8.44
N ILE A 11 -18.32 -4.19 -9.51
CA ILE A 11 -19.61 -3.48 -9.51
C ILE A 11 -20.76 -4.46 -9.35
N ALA A 12 -20.70 -5.62 -10.03
CA ALA A 12 -21.73 -6.65 -9.92
C ALA A 12 -21.83 -7.21 -8.49
N VAL A 13 -20.68 -7.47 -7.83
CA VAL A 13 -20.65 -7.92 -6.43
C VAL A 13 -21.24 -6.85 -5.50
N ALA A 14 -20.86 -5.57 -5.67
CA ALA A 14 -21.41 -4.50 -4.86
C ALA A 14 -22.94 -4.37 -5.01
N LEU A 15 -23.45 -4.44 -6.25
CA LEU A 15 -24.89 -4.42 -6.49
C LEU A 15 -25.60 -5.62 -5.86
N LEU A 16 -25.01 -6.81 -5.94
CA LEU A 16 -25.56 -8.02 -5.31
C LEU A 16 -25.64 -7.86 -3.79
N VAL A 17 -24.62 -7.29 -3.15
CA VAL A 17 -24.62 -7.02 -1.70
C VAL A 17 -25.71 -6.01 -1.34
N LEU A 18 -25.87 -4.92 -2.11
CA LEU A 18 -26.90 -3.91 -1.85
C LEU A 18 -28.31 -4.47 -2.01
N VAL A 19 -28.55 -5.29 -3.05
CA VAL A 19 -29.82 -5.99 -3.26
C VAL A 19 -30.07 -6.98 -2.12
N GLY A 20 -29.06 -7.74 -1.70
CA GLY A 20 -29.15 -8.66 -0.56
C GLY A 20 -29.53 -7.96 0.74
N LEU A 21 -28.92 -6.80 1.04
CA LEU A 21 -29.27 -5.97 2.20
C LEU A 21 -30.72 -5.45 2.11
N TYR A 22 -31.15 -5.00 0.92
CA TYR A 22 -32.53 -4.57 0.72
C TYR A 22 -33.53 -5.72 0.94
N LEU A 23 -33.28 -6.91 0.39
CA LEU A 23 -34.14 -8.08 0.62
C LEU A 23 -34.16 -8.50 2.10
N THR A 24 -33.03 -8.39 2.79
CA THR A 24 -32.96 -8.64 4.24
C THR A 24 -33.81 -7.64 5.02
N SER A 25 -33.81 -6.35 4.62
CA SER A 25 -34.64 -5.32 5.29
C SER A 25 -36.14 -5.60 5.21
N ARG A 26 -36.58 -6.32 4.16
CA ARG A 26 -38.00 -6.71 3.96
C ARG A 26 -38.41 -7.95 4.74
N SER A 27 -37.45 -8.82 5.06
CA SER A 27 -37.71 -10.10 5.77
C SER A 27 -37.46 -9.99 7.26
N ASN A 28 -36.34 -9.39 7.67
CA ASN A 28 -35.99 -9.14 9.05
C ASN A 28 -35.20 -7.83 9.17
N PHE A 29 -35.88 -6.77 9.62
CA PHE A 29 -35.27 -5.45 9.74
C PHE A 29 -34.11 -5.43 10.75
N LEU A 30 -34.24 -6.16 11.88
CA LEU A 30 -33.20 -6.22 12.90
C LEU A 30 -31.89 -6.80 12.33
N LEU A 31 -32.02 -7.82 11.48
CA LEU A 31 -30.88 -8.42 10.78
C LEU A 31 -30.26 -7.45 9.78
N PHE A 32 -31.07 -6.73 9.00
CA PHE A 32 -30.58 -5.68 8.10
C PHE A 32 -29.82 -4.58 8.84
N HIS A 33 -30.42 -4.04 9.91
CA HIS A 33 -29.82 -3.00 10.73
C HIS A 33 -28.48 -3.48 11.31
N SER A 34 -28.46 -4.69 11.89
CA SER A 34 -27.25 -5.28 12.45
C SER A 34 -26.14 -5.44 11.41
N PHE A 35 -26.45 -5.95 10.21
CA PHE A 35 -25.44 -6.06 9.14
C PHE A 35 -24.94 -4.71 8.66
N ALA A 36 -25.83 -3.72 8.52
CA ALA A 36 -25.44 -2.38 8.11
C ALA A 36 -24.52 -1.72 9.14
N GLU A 37 -24.87 -1.82 10.42
CA GLU A 37 -24.06 -1.27 11.50
C GLU A 37 -22.72 -2.00 11.68
N ILE A 38 -22.72 -3.33 11.68
CA ILE A 38 -21.48 -4.13 11.79
C ILE A 38 -20.52 -3.77 10.65
N PHE A 39 -21.01 -3.58 9.43
CA PHE A 39 -20.15 -3.12 8.32
C PHE A 39 -19.50 -1.78 8.65
N SER A 40 -20.27 -0.78 9.08
CA SER A 40 -19.74 0.54 9.42
C SER A 40 -18.76 0.48 10.59
N ILE A 41 -19.03 -0.34 11.61
CA ILE A 41 -18.17 -0.55 12.77
C ILE A 41 -16.83 -1.18 12.35
N VAL A 42 -16.86 -2.25 11.55
CA VAL A 42 -15.65 -2.91 11.03
C VAL A 42 -14.83 -1.93 10.19
N VAL A 43 -15.48 -1.14 9.34
CA VAL A 43 -14.82 -0.11 8.54
C VAL A 43 -14.20 0.96 9.44
N ALA A 44 -14.91 1.44 10.46
CA ALA A 44 -14.42 2.45 11.39
C ALA A 44 -13.17 1.99 12.17
N PHE A 45 -13.19 0.77 12.71
CA PHE A 45 -12.01 0.18 13.35
C PHE A 45 -10.86 -0.03 12.35
N SER A 46 -11.16 -0.43 11.12
CA SER A 46 -10.15 -0.58 10.06
C SER A 46 -9.49 0.75 9.70
N ILE A 47 -10.26 1.84 9.61
CA ILE A 47 -9.77 3.21 9.41
C ILE A 47 -8.79 3.58 10.53
N PHE A 48 -9.15 3.33 11.79
CA PHE A 48 -8.24 3.58 12.93
C PHE A 48 -6.96 2.74 12.83
N VAL A 49 -7.07 1.43 12.60
CA VAL A 49 -5.91 0.53 12.53
C VAL A 49 -4.96 0.97 11.42
N ILE A 50 -5.48 1.30 10.23
CA ILE A 50 -4.66 1.76 9.12
C ILE A 50 -3.99 3.08 9.49
N ALA A 51 -4.76 4.08 9.93
CA ALA A 51 -4.22 5.40 10.27
C ALA A 51 -3.19 5.35 11.41
N TRP A 52 -3.41 4.51 12.43
CA TRP A 52 -2.50 4.38 13.57
C TRP A 52 -1.18 3.74 13.19
N ASN A 53 -1.20 2.72 12.31
CA ASN A 53 -0.01 2.00 11.88
C ASN A 53 0.74 2.71 10.75
N SER A 54 0.03 3.45 9.89
CA SER A 54 0.65 4.25 8.81
C SER A 54 1.14 5.63 9.25
N ARG A 55 0.95 6.00 10.53
CA ARG A 55 1.25 7.36 11.04
C ARG A 55 2.68 7.84 10.80
N SER A 56 3.66 6.94 10.71
CA SER A 56 5.05 7.29 10.43
C SER A 56 5.29 7.70 8.97
N PHE A 57 4.39 7.29 8.07
CA PHE A 57 4.47 7.52 6.62
C PHE A 57 3.49 8.58 6.12
N MET A 58 2.61 9.09 6.99
CA MET A 58 1.63 10.12 6.61
C MET A 58 2.21 11.53 6.78
N ASP A 59 2.28 12.28 5.68
CA ASP A 59 2.77 13.68 5.68
C ASP A 59 1.76 14.67 6.29
N ASN A 60 0.47 14.33 6.29
CA ASN A 60 -0.60 15.17 6.81
C ASN A 60 -1.30 14.51 8.02
N ASN A 61 -1.52 15.30 9.08
CA ASN A 61 -2.17 14.81 10.29
C ASN A 61 -3.71 14.79 10.20
N TYR A 62 -4.29 15.21 9.08
CA TYR A 62 -5.74 15.19 8.86
C TYR A 62 -6.30 13.79 8.97
N LEU A 63 -5.74 12.86 8.21
CA LEU A 63 -6.23 11.48 8.15
C LEU A 63 -5.94 10.70 9.42
N LEU A 64 -4.84 11.01 10.11
CA LEU A 64 -4.55 10.46 11.43
C LEU A 64 -5.61 10.90 12.45
N PHE A 65 -5.94 12.19 12.48
CA PHE A 65 -6.97 12.73 13.38
C PHE A 65 -8.34 12.12 13.10
N VAL A 66 -8.74 12.06 11.82
CA VAL A 66 -9.99 11.40 11.41
C VAL A 66 -9.97 9.92 11.80
N GLY A 67 -8.88 9.19 11.57
CA GLY A 67 -8.77 7.78 11.96
C GLY A 67 -8.95 7.54 13.46
N VAL A 68 -8.39 8.41 14.32
CA VAL A 68 -8.62 8.34 15.76
C VAL A 68 -10.08 8.65 16.10
N ALA A 69 -10.70 9.65 15.49
CA ALA A 69 -12.11 9.95 15.73
C ALA A 69 -13.03 8.77 15.38
N TYR A 70 -12.79 8.10 14.24
CA TYR A 70 -13.60 6.97 13.78
C TYR A 70 -13.50 5.75 14.71
N LEU A 71 -12.41 5.58 15.48
CA LEU A 71 -12.37 4.56 16.53
C LEU A 71 -13.52 4.74 17.52
N PHE A 72 -13.70 5.95 18.01
CA PHE A 72 -14.71 6.26 19.03
C PHE A 72 -16.12 6.34 18.45
N VAL A 73 -16.27 6.83 17.21
CA VAL A 73 -17.54 6.70 16.46
C VAL A 73 -17.93 5.22 16.35
N GLY A 74 -16.98 4.33 16.01
CA GLY A 74 -17.22 2.89 15.94
C GLY A 74 -17.58 2.24 17.28
N ILE A 75 -16.98 2.69 18.39
CA ILE A 75 -17.34 2.25 19.75
C ILE A 75 -18.77 2.66 20.09
N ILE A 76 -19.16 3.91 19.82
CA ILE A 76 -20.53 4.36 20.10
C ILE A 76 -21.53 3.65 19.17
N ASP A 77 -21.21 3.49 17.87
CA ASP A 77 -22.05 2.74 16.92
C ASP A 77 -22.22 1.26 17.34
N LEU A 78 -21.19 0.64 17.93
CA LEU A 78 -21.28 -0.71 18.50
C LEU A 78 -22.29 -0.76 19.66
N ILE A 79 -22.19 0.18 20.60
CA ILE A 79 -23.12 0.25 21.74
C ILE A 79 -24.54 0.58 21.24
N HIS A 80 -24.67 1.46 20.24
CA HIS A 80 -25.93 1.78 19.56
C HIS A 80 -26.58 0.51 18.98
N THR A 81 -25.80 -0.31 18.28
CA THR A 81 -26.29 -1.56 17.67
C THR A 81 -26.80 -2.52 18.74
N LEU A 82 -26.07 -2.68 19.84
CA LEU A 82 -26.48 -3.52 20.96
C LEU A 82 -27.71 -2.95 21.70
N GLY A 83 -27.85 -1.63 21.71
CA GLY A 83 -29.00 -0.89 22.24
C GLY A 83 -30.20 -0.82 21.33
N TYR A 84 -30.13 -1.36 20.11
CA TYR A 84 -31.22 -1.24 19.14
C TYR A 84 -32.47 -2.01 19.60
N SER A 85 -33.65 -1.44 19.36
CA SER A 85 -34.93 -2.02 19.77
C SER A 85 -35.12 -3.42 19.18
N GLY A 86 -35.27 -4.41 20.07
CA GLY A 86 -35.39 -5.83 19.70
C GLY A 86 -34.13 -6.68 19.94
N MET A 87 -32.97 -6.08 20.28
CA MET A 87 -31.76 -6.85 20.60
C MET A 87 -31.76 -7.45 22.01
N GLY A 88 -32.43 -6.80 22.98
CA GLY A 88 -32.60 -7.32 24.34
C GLY A 88 -31.33 -7.30 25.23
N VAL A 89 -30.29 -6.55 24.85
CA VAL A 89 -29.03 -6.47 25.62
C VAL A 89 -29.16 -5.50 26.81
N PHE A 90 -29.85 -4.37 26.62
CA PHE A 90 -30.10 -3.38 27.66
C PHE A 90 -31.52 -3.50 28.21
N THR A 91 -31.71 -3.16 29.48
CA THR A 91 -33.00 -3.23 30.18
C THR A 91 -34.00 -2.17 29.70
N ASN A 92 -33.52 -1.07 29.12
CA ASN A 92 -34.36 -0.06 28.50
C ASN A 92 -34.76 -0.53 27.09
N THR A 93 -35.99 -1.01 26.94
CA THR A 93 -36.49 -1.65 25.70
C THR A 93 -36.94 -0.66 24.61
N GLY A 94 -36.91 0.64 24.90
CA GLY A 94 -37.39 1.67 23.97
C GLY A 94 -36.42 2.00 22.83
N ALA A 95 -36.91 2.75 21.84
CA ALA A 95 -36.11 3.26 20.72
C ALA A 95 -35.31 4.54 21.07
N ASP A 96 -35.44 5.07 22.29
CA ASP A 96 -34.78 6.31 22.68
C ASP A 96 -33.27 6.14 22.86
N LEU A 97 -32.84 5.17 23.68
CA LEU A 97 -31.42 4.86 23.92
C LEU A 97 -30.60 4.71 22.63
N PRO A 98 -30.99 3.86 21.65
CA PRO A 98 -30.25 3.78 20.40
C PRO A 98 -30.27 5.11 19.64
N THR A 99 -31.36 5.87 19.68
CA THR A 99 -31.44 7.19 19.01
C THR A 99 -30.51 8.23 19.67
N GLN A 100 -30.33 8.18 20.99
CA GLN A 100 -29.39 9.03 21.73
C GLN A 100 -27.93 8.68 21.40
N LEU A 101 -27.59 7.39 21.38
CA LEU A 101 -26.26 6.91 21.00
C LEU A 101 -25.94 7.26 19.53
N TRP A 102 -26.94 7.17 18.64
CA TRP A 102 -26.81 7.57 17.25
C TRP A 102 -26.41 9.05 17.13
N ILE A 103 -27.17 9.95 17.76
CA ILE A 103 -26.91 11.39 17.62
C ILE A 103 -25.56 11.76 18.23
N ALA A 104 -25.15 11.11 19.32
CA ALA A 104 -23.83 11.27 19.92
C ALA A 104 -22.69 10.88 18.95
N ALA A 105 -22.81 9.72 18.29
CA ALA A 105 -21.84 9.28 17.29
C ALA A 105 -21.75 10.25 16.11
N ARG A 106 -22.90 10.73 15.60
CA ARG A 106 -22.94 11.66 14.45
C ARG A 106 -22.37 13.05 14.79
N PHE A 107 -22.61 13.56 16.01
CA PHE A 107 -21.95 14.78 16.48
C PHE A 107 -20.44 14.60 16.57
N MET A 108 -19.98 13.47 17.12
CA MET A 108 -18.56 13.16 17.16
C MET A 108 -17.95 13.12 15.77
N GLU A 109 -18.58 12.44 14.80
CA GLU A 109 -18.12 12.37 13.42
C GLU A 109 -18.06 13.77 12.76
N SER A 110 -19.17 14.51 12.78
CA SER A 110 -19.27 15.81 12.09
C SER A 110 -18.36 16.88 12.67
N VAL A 111 -18.28 16.99 14.00
CA VAL A 111 -17.36 17.93 14.66
C VAL A 111 -15.90 17.56 14.37
N SER A 112 -15.58 16.26 14.36
CA SER A 112 -14.23 15.80 14.00
C SER A 112 -13.87 16.18 12.57
N LEU A 113 -14.77 15.98 11.61
CA LEU A 113 -14.57 16.37 10.21
C LEU A 113 -14.44 17.89 10.04
N LEU A 114 -15.12 18.70 10.86
CA LEU A 114 -14.97 20.15 10.87
C LEU A 114 -13.61 20.59 11.42
N ILE A 115 -13.10 19.95 12.48
CA ILE A 115 -11.83 20.30 13.12
C ILE A 115 -10.62 19.78 12.31
N ALA A 116 -10.76 18.63 11.64
CA ALA A 116 -9.66 17.95 10.96
C ALA A 116 -8.87 18.84 9.96
N PRO A 117 -9.47 19.73 9.15
CA PRO A 117 -8.72 20.62 8.26
C PRO A 117 -7.76 21.57 9.00
N ALA A 118 -8.11 22.01 10.22
CA ALA A 118 -7.24 22.84 11.04
C ALA A 118 -6.03 22.07 11.61
N MET A 119 -6.12 20.75 11.62
CA MET A 119 -5.09 19.85 12.13
C MET A 119 -4.00 19.52 11.10
N ILE A 120 -4.20 19.85 9.80
CA ILE A 120 -3.24 19.59 8.71
C ILE A 120 -1.86 20.20 8.99
N ALA A 121 -1.82 21.48 9.38
CA ALA A 121 -0.58 22.24 9.56
C ALA A 121 0.00 22.15 10.97
N ARG A 122 -0.65 21.44 11.90
CA ARG A 122 -0.24 21.34 13.31
C ARG A 122 0.46 20.03 13.58
N ARG A 123 1.45 20.04 14.48
CA ARG A 123 2.02 18.80 15.04
C ARG A 123 1.07 18.25 16.09
N ILE A 124 0.53 17.06 15.85
CA ILE A 124 -0.39 16.38 16.76
C ILE A 124 0.38 15.32 17.53
N LYS A 125 0.13 15.21 18.84
CA LYS A 125 0.52 14.05 19.64
C LYS A 125 -0.63 13.04 19.60
N PRO A 126 -0.51 11.91 18.87
CA PRO A 126 -1.67 11.02 18.62
C PRO A 126 -2.26 10.44 19.90
N VAL A 127 -1.41 10.15 20.88
CA VAL A 127 -1.82 9.66 22.21
C VAL A 127 -2.68 10.69 22.95
N LEU A 128 -2.35 11.99 22.86
CA LEU A 128 -3.16 13.04 23.49
C LEU A 128 -4.55 13.12 22.84
N VAL A 129 -4.63 13.03 21.52
CA VAL A 129 -5.92 13.01 20.81
C VAL A 129 -6.73 11.79 21.20
N LEU A 130 -6.12 10.61 21.25
CA LEU A 130 -6.77 9.38 21.71
C LEU A 130 -7.35 9.54 23.13
N LEU A 131 -6.58 10.12 24.07
CA LEU A 131 -7.05 10.37 25.43
C LEU A 131 -8.21 11.37 25.48
N ILE A 132 -8.14 12.46 24.71
CA ILE A 132 -9.21 13.47 24.64
C ILE A 132 -10.52 12.82 24.16
N TYR A 133 -10.48 12.06 23.06
CA TYR A 133 -11.67 11.35 22.59
C TYR A 133 -12.14 10.26 23.57
N GLY A 134 -11.22 9.59 24.27
CA GLY A 134 -11.56 8.63 25.32
C GLY A 134 -12.33 9.27 26.47
N VAL A 135 -11.87 10.42 26.96
CA VAL A 135 -12.57 11.20 28.00
C VAL A 135 -13.92 11.68 27.50
N ILE A 136 -13.99 12.27 26.30
CA ILE A 136 -15.26 12.75 25.72
C ILE A 136 -16.26 11.60 25.58
N THR A 137 -15.83 10.46 25.04
CA THR A 137 -16.69 9.27 24.87
C THR A 137 -17.17 8.74 26.22
N GLY A 138 -16.27 8.65 27.21
CA GLY A 138 -16.64 8.24 28.57
C GLY A 138 -17.68 9.16 29.20
N LEU A 139 -17.51 10.47 29.07
CA LEU A 139 -18.48 11.46 29.57
C LEU A 139 -19.83 11.34 28.87
N VAL A 140 -19.83 11.19 27.54
CA VAL A 140 -21.06 11.03 26.75
C VAL A 140 -21.79 9.73 27.12
N LEU A 141 -21.09 8.60 27.20
CA LEU A 141 -21.70 7.33 27.59
C LEU A 141 -22.20 7.35 29.04
N THR A 142 -21.47 7.99 29.95
CA THR A 142 -21.92 8.19 31.34
C THR A 142 -23.20 9.03 31.38
N SER A 143 -23.25 10.10 30.59
CA SER A 143 -24.43 10.97 30.48
C SER A 143 -25.67 10.25 29.94
N ILE A 144 -25.50 9.29 29.02
CA ILE A 144 -26.59 8.55 28.37
C ILE A 144 -27.02 7.33 29.20
N LEU A 145 -26.08 6.53 29.68
CA LEU A 145 -26.35 5.22 30.29
C LEU A 145 -26.53 5.25 31.80
N LEU A 146 -25.95 6.23 32.50
CA LEU A 146 -25.89 6.25 33.97
C LEU A 146 -26.62 7.42 34.61
N LEU A 147 -26.63 8.59 33.95
CA LEU A 147 -27.11 9.84 34.55
C LEU A 147 -28.46 10.34 34.00
N ASP A 148 -28.97 9.73 32.92
CA ASP A 148 -30.19 10.18 32.20
C ASP A 148 -30.22 11.69 31.92
N PHE A 149 -29.05 12.32 31.79
CA PHE A 149 -28.90 13.76 31.55
C PHE A 149 -29.09 14.10 30.07
N PHE A 150 -28.96 13.11 29.19
CA PHE A 150 -29.07 13.30 27.75
C PHE A 150 -30.54 13.52 27.34
N PRO A 151 -30.85 14.50 26.45
CA PRO A 151 -32.24 14.78 26.10
C PRO A 151 -32.92 13.62 25.37
N VAL A 152 -34.22 13.45 25.62
CA VAL A 152 -35.06 12.47 24.94
C VAL A 152 -35.07 12.75 23.43
N CYS A 153 -34.76 11.73 22.64
CA CYS A 153 -34.63 11.78 21.18
C CYS A 153 -35.81 11.13 20.45
N TYR A 154 -36.46 10.16 21.08
CA TYR A 154 -37.60 9.43 20.52
C TYR A 154 -38.63 9.14 21.59
N VAL A 155 -39.91 9.31 21.25
CA VAL A 155 -41.03 8.95 22.12
C VAL A 155 -41.96 8.00 21.36
N GLU A 156 -42.26 6.85 21.96
CA GLU A 156 -43.11 5.83 21.36
C GLU A 156 -44.51 6.38 21.03
N GLY A 157 -45.01 6.06 19.85
CA GLY A 157 -46.30 6.56 19.34
C GLY A 157 -46.28 7.96 18.74
N THR A 158 -45.35 8.84 19.15
CA THR A 158 -45.22 10.20 18.57
C THR A 158 -44.05 10.35 17.60
N GLY A 159 -43.02 9.51 17.69
CA GLY A 159 -41.83 9.55 16.84
C GLY A 159 -40.71 10.44 17.37
N LEU A 160 -39.94 11.03 16.45
CA LEU A 160 -38.76 11.84 16.75
C LEU A 160 -39.07 13.16 17.48
N THR A 161 -38.31 13.47 18.53
CA THR A 161 -38.43 14.73 19.28
C THR A 161 -37.89 15.93 18.48
N LEU A 162 -38.28 17.14 18.90
CA LEU A 162 -37.72 18.37 18.33
C LEU A 162 -36.20 18.44 18.51
N PHE A 163 -35.70 18.00 19.67
CA PHE A 163 -34.27 17.96 19.96
C PHE A 163 -33.51 17.12 18.93
N LYS A 164 -34.01 15.92 18.61
CA LYS A 164 -33.38 15.04 17.61
C LYS A 164 -33.33 15.70 16.23
N LYS A 165 -34.47 16.21 15.75
CA LYS A 165 -34.58 16.86 14.43
C LYS A 165 -33.66 18.07 14.30
N VAL A 166 -33.66 18.96 15.31
CA VAL A 166 -32.78 20.15 15.33
C VAL A 166 -31.31 19.73 15.33
N SER A 167 -30.95 18.72 16.12
CA SER A 167 -29.58 18.22 16.19
C SER A 167 -29.07 17.69 14.85
N GLU A 168 -29.90 16.98 14.09
CA GLU A 168 -29.55 16.52 12.75
C GLU A 168 -29.33 17.67 11.76
N TYR A 169 -30.16 18.71 11.80
CA TYR A 169 -29.92 19.91 10.98
C TYR A 169 -28.63 20.63 11.38
N VAL A 170 -28.32 20.70 12.67
CA VAL A 170 -27.05 21.24 13.17
C VAL A 170 -25.87 20.42 12.63
N ILE A 171 -25.95 19.09 12.67
CA ILE A 171 -24.93 18.19 12.10
C ILE A 171 -24.74 18.45 10.60
N VAL A 172 -25.83 18.61 9.84
CA VAL A 172 -25.76 18.94 8.41
C VAL A 172 -25.04 20.27 8.18
N VAL A 173 -25.30 21.29 8.99
CA VAL A 173 -24.61 22.59 8.92
C VAL A 173 -23.13 22.46 9.26
N ILE A 174 -22.78 21.68 10.29
CA ILE A 174 -21.38 21.39 10.67
C ILE A 174 -20.65 20.71 9.51
N LEU A 175 -21.28 19.69 8.88
CA LEU A 175 -20.72 18.99 7.73
C LEU A 175 -20.55 19.91 6.53
N ALA A 176 -21.51 20.78 6.23
CA ALA A 176 -21.37 21.80 5.19
C ALA A 176 -20.20 22.76 5.49
N GLY A 177 -20.04 23.18 6.74
CA GLY A 177 -18.90 23.97 7.20
C GLY A 177 -17.56 23.25 7.02
N SER A 178 -17.52 21.94 7.27
CA SER A 178 -16.31 21.11 7.07
C SER A 178 -15.85 21.11 5.61
N VAL A 179 -16.79 21.04 4.65
CA VAL A 179 -16.49 21.13 3.22
C VAL A 179 -15.87 22.49 2.86
N ILE A 180 -16.37 23.58 3.44
CA ILE A 180 -15.84 24.93 3.22
C ILE A 180 -14.39 25.03 3.73
N LEU A 181 -14.10 24.51 4.92
CA LEU A 181 -12.73 24.51 5.46
C LEU A 181 -11.79 23.60 4.66
N LEU A 182 -12.25 22.43 4.22
CA LEU A 182 -11.51 21.54 3.34
C LEU A 182 -11.18 22.21 1.99
N ARG A 183 -12.10 22.99 1.43
CA ARG A 183 -11.85 23.75 0.19
C ARG A 183 -10.70 24.75 0.33
N ARG A 184 -10.56 25.39 1.50
CA ARG A 184 -9.43 26.29 1.79
C ARG A 184 -8.10 25.55 1.82
N GLN A 185 -8.11 24.30 2.31
CA GLN A 185 -6.93 23.43 2.41
C GLN A 185 -6.78 22.47 1.22
N ARG A 186 -7.46 22.72 0.09
CA ARG A 186 -7.53 21.77 -1.04
C ARG A 186 -6.17 21.38 -1.62
N LYS A 187 -5.16 22.24 -1.49
CA LYS A 187 -3.81 22.02 -2.05
C LYS A 187 -3.03 20.93 -1.29
N SER A 188 -3.41 20.64 -0.05
CA SER A 188 -2.74 19.66 0.81
C SER A 188 -3.17 18.21 0.53
N PHE A 189 -4.14 18.01 -0.37
CA PHE A 189 -4.66 16.70 -0.73
C PHE A 189 -4.49 16.42 -2.20
N GLU A 190 -4.16 15.17 -2.52
CA GLU A 190 -4.27 14.69 -3.88
C GLU A 190 -5.71 14.83 -4.40
N PRO A 191 -5.89 15.12 -5.70
CA PRO A 191 -7.23 15.32 -6.26
C PRO A 191 -8.17 14.15 -5.98
N GLN A 192 -7.73 12.91 -6.14
CA GLN A 192 -8.59 11.73 -5.95
C GLN A 192 -9.06 11.59 -4.51
N VAL A 193 -8.14 11.64 -3.53
CA VAL A 193 -8.45 11.58 -2.09
C VAL A 193 -9.45 12.68 -1.70
N ARG A 194 -9.24 13.90 -2.18
CA ARG A 194 -10.12 15.04 -1.91
C ARG A 194 -11.55 14.82 -2.43
N HIS A 195 -11.71 14.25 -3.63
CA HIS A 195 -13.04 13.95 -4.15
C HIS A 195 -13.74 12.88 -3.31
N TRP A 196 -13.02 11.88 -2.78
CA TRP A 196 -13.64 10.82 -1.99
C TRP A 196 -14.14 11.36 -0.65
N ILE A 197 -13.37 12.26 -0.04
CA ILE A 197 -13.77 12.98 1.19
C ILE A 197 -15.02 13.83 0.93
N TYR A 198 -15.05 14.63 -0.15
CA TYR A 198 -16.23 15.43 -0.49
C TYR A 198 -17.47 14.58 -0.77
N ALA A 199 -17.30 13.49 -1.52
CA ALA A 199 -18.39 12.58 -1.82
C ALA A 199 -18.91 11.89 -0.55
N SER A 200 -18.04 11.47 0.36
CA SER A 200 -18.44 10.95 1.67
C SER A 200 -19.25 11.99 2.45
N ILE A 201 -18.74 13.21 2.64
CA ILE A 201 -19.44 14.23 3.42
C ILE A 201 -20.82 14.55 2.82
N ALA A 202 -20.90 14.62 1.48
CA ALA A 202 -22.17 14.82 0.79
C ALA A 202 -23.18 13.67 1.05
N LEU A 203 -22.71 12.42 1.00
CA LEU A 203 -23.55 11.27 1.31
C LEU A 203 -23.94 11.22 2.79
N THR A 204 -23.06 11.59 3.71
CA THR A 204 -23.40 11.73 5.13
C THR A 204 -24.51 12.77 5.31
N ILE A 205 -24.42 13.94 4.65
CA ILE A 205 -25.49 14.95 4.68
C ILE A 205 -26.83 14.37 4.16
N CYS A 206 -26.82 13.67 3.02
CA CYS A 206 -28.02 13.01 2.50
C CYS A 206 -28.57 11.96 3.47
N GLY A 207 -27.69 11.23 4.15
CA GLY A 207 -28.04 10.27 5.20
C GLY A 207 -28.74 10.94 6.38
N GLU A 208 -28.13 11.97 6.97
CA GLU A 208 -28.74 12.72 8.09
C GLU A 208 -30.08 13.33 7.71
N LEU A 209 -30.20 13.87 6.49
CA LEU A 209 -31.48 14.36 5.97
C LEU A 209 -32.50 13.23 5.77
N ALA A 210 -32.09 11.99 5.49
CA ALA A 210 -33.02 10.86 5.47
C ALA A 210 -33.47 10.47 6.88
N PHE A 211 -32.57 10.54 7.87
CA PHE A 211 -32.88 10.21 9.26
C PHE A 211 -33.83 11.24 9.93
N THR A 212 -33.86 12.51 9.50
CA THR A 212 -34.81 13.51 10.05
C THR A 212 -36.27 13.22 9.75
N PHE A 213 -36.56 12.49 8.66
CA PHE A 213 -37.93 12.24 8.19
C PHE A 213 -38.48 10.87 8.59
N TYR A 214 -37.76 10.03 9.35
CA TYR A 214 -38.32 8.74 9.74
C TYR A 214 -39.36 8.89 10.85
N ILE A 215 -40.48 8.17 10.69
CA ILE A 215 -41.57 8.10 11.69
C ILE A 215 -41.37 6.89 12.61
N SER A 216 -40.89 5.79 12.03
CA SER A 216 -40.58 4.55 12.73
C SER A 216 -39.13 4.15 12.48
N VAL A 217 -38.48 3.60 13.50
CA VAL A 217 -37.14 3.00 13.38
C VAL A 217 -37.13 1.82 12.39
N PHE A 218 -38.29 1.24 12.04
CA PHE A 218 -38.41 0.20 11.00
C PHE A 218 -38.80 0.77 9.62
N GLY A 219 -38.74 2.09 9.43
CA GLY A 219 -39.23 2.78 8.24
C GLY A 219 -38.25 2.82 7.06
N ILE A 220 -38.77 3.15 5.87
CA ILE A 220 -38.00 3.26 4.62
C ILE A 220 -36.91 4.33 4.71
N SER A 221 -37.19 5.47 5.35
CA SER A 221 -36.20 6.54 5.52
C SER A 221 -34.99 6.07 6.33
N ASN A 222 -35.18 5.17 7.31
CA ASN A 222 -34.07 4.57 8.06
C ASN A 222 -33.21 3.67 7.15
N ILE A 223 -33.85 2.84 6.31
CA ILE A 223 -33.14 1.99 5.33
C ILE A 223 -32.29 2.85 4.39
N VAL A 224 -32.87 3.91 3.82
CA VAL A 224 -32.17 4.84 2.92
C VAL A 224 -31.00 5.52 3.62
N GLY A 225 -31.19 5.97 4.86
CA GLY A 225 -30.14 6.54 5.69
C GLY A 225 -28.96 5.57 5.90
N HIS A 226 -29.23 4.30 6.21
CA HIS A 226 -28.19 3.29 6.33
C HIS A 226 -27.43 3.08 5.02
N PHE A 227 -28.10 3.03 3.86
CA PHE A 227 -27.41 2.92 2.57
C PHE A 227 -26.45 4.10 2.32
N PHE A 228 -26.88 5.33 2.64
CA PHE A 228 -25.99 6.49 2.56
C PHE A 228 -24.81 6.40 3.54
N LYS A 229 -25.04 5.94 4.78
CA LYS A 229 -23.98 5.70 5.78
C LYS A 229 -22.96 4.68 5.30
N LEU A 230 -23.40 3.53 4.77
CA LEU A 230 -22.52 2.49 4.23
C LEU A 230 -21.59 3.03 3.14
N LEU A 231 -22.16 3.76 2.18
CA LEU A 231 -21.38 4.32 1.08
C LEU A 231 -20.42 5.42 1.54
N SER A 232 -20.86 6.28 2.47
CA SER A 232 -20.01 7.33 3.04
C SER A 232 -18.80 6.75 3.78
N PHE A 233 -19.01 5.77 4.65
CA PHE A 233 -17.93 5.12 5.41
C PHE A 233 -16.94 4.43 4.48
N TYR A 234 -17.43 3.75 3.43
CA TYR A 234 -16.57 3.14 2.42
C TYR A 234 -15.68 4.16 1.69
N LEU A 235 -16.20 5.35 1.37
CA LEU A 235 -15.43 6.39 0.70
C LEU A 235 -14.35 6.99 1.58
N ILE A 236 -14.62 7.21 2.88
CA ILE A 236 -13.59 7.62 3.85
C ILE A 236 -12.53 6.54 3.96
N TYR A 237 -12.93 5.28 4.12
CA TYR A 237 -12.00 4.15 4.13
C TYR A 237 -11.11 4.10 2.88
N ARG A 238 -11.69 4.30 1.70
CA ARG A 238 -10.94 4.39 0.44
C ARG A 238 -9.95 5.55 0.44
N ALA A 239 -10.32 6.71 0.96
CA ALA A 239 -9.41 7.86 1.10
C ALA A 239 -8.23 7.55 2.06
N LEU A 240 -8.51 6.84 3.15
CA LEU A 240 -7.49 6.41 4.12
C LEU A 240 -6.54 5.36 3.55
N ILE A 241 -7.03 4.34 2.86
CA ILE A 241 -6.16 3.33 2.24
C ILE A 241 -5.24 3.97 1.21
N GLU A 242 -5.78 4.85 0.36
CA GLU A 242 -5.01 5.46 -0.71
C GLU A 242 -3.83 6.25 -0.15
N THR A 243 -4.06 7.03 0.91
CA THR A 243 -3.03 7.87 1.51
C THR A 243 -2.13 7.11 2.50
N GLY A 244 -2.69 6.15 3.25
CA GLY A 244 -2.00 5.44 4.31
C GLY A 244 -1.25 4.18 3.86
N LEU A 245 -1.59 3.62 2.69
CA LEU A 245 -1.00 2.38 2.18
C LEU A 245 -0.57 2.54 0.72
N THR A 246 -1.50 2.81 -0.20
CA THR A 246 -1.21 2.74 -1.65
C THR A 246 -0.10 3.69 -2.09
N GLN A 247 -0.21 4.97 -1.72
CA GLN A 247 0.78 6.00 -2.05
C GLN A 247 2.16 5.72 -1.44
N PRO A 248 2.31 5.49 -0.12
CA PRO A 248 3.63 5.26 0.47
C PRO A 248 4.30 3.98 -0.08
N PHE A 249 3.56 2.90 -0.30
CA PHE A 249 4.12 1.70 -0.93
C PHE A 249 4.57 1.95 -2.37
N GLY A 250 3.83 2.75 -3.14
CA GLY A 250 4.22 3.12 -4.51
C GLY A 250 5.55 3.89 -4.55
N LEU A 251 5.77 4.79 -3.59
CA LEU A 251 7.04 5.51 -3.44
C LEU A 251 8.19 4.57 -3.06
N LEU A 252 7.98 3.69 -2.08
CA LEU A 252 8.99 2.72 -1.64
C LEU A 252 9.43 1.78 -2.77
N VAL A 253 8.47 1.26 -3.56
CA VAL A 253 8.79 0.39 -4.70
C VAL A 253 9.57 1.13 -5.77
N ARG A 254 9.25 2.42 -6.01
CA ARG A 254 9.98 3.25 -6.96
C ARG A 254 11.42 3.49 -6.51
N ASP A 255 11.62 3.77 -5.22
CA ASP A 255 12.96 3.98 -4.66
C ASP A 255 13.80 2.69 -4.70
N LEU A 256 13.18 1.54 -4.40
CA LEU A 256 13.83 0.24 -4.52
C LEU A 256 14.30 -0.03 -5.95
N LYS A 257 13.44 0.22 -6.94
CA LYS A 257 13.79 0.05 -8.37
C LYS A 257 14.95 0.96 -8.78
N LYS A 258 14.96 2.21 -8.31
CA LYS A 258 16.06 3.14 -8.58
C LYS A 258 17.37 2.68 -7.96
N SER A 259 17.31 2.11 -6.75
CA SER A 259 18.49 1.52 -6.08
C SER A 259 19.01 0.29 -6.83
N GLU A 260 18.12 -0.56 -7.33
CA GLU A 260 18.47 -1.73 -8.15
C GLU A 260 19.16 -1.32 -9.46
N GLU A 261 18.61 -0.33 -10.16
CA GLU A 261 19.21 0.21 -11.39
C GLU A 261 20.60 0.79 -11.14
N ARG A 262 20.80 1.52 -10.03
CA ARG A 262 22.12 2.03 -9.63
C ARG A 262 23.09 0.88 -9.36
N LEU A 263 22.66 -0.14 -8.61
CA LEU A 263 23.50 -1.29 -8.30
C LEU A 263 23.91 -2.05 -9.58
N ARG A 264 23.00 -2.19 -10.55
CA ARG A 264 23.31 -2.81 -11.85
C ARG A 264 24.33 -1.99 -12.63
N ALA A 265 24.19 -0.66 -12.68
CA ALA A 265 25.13 0.22 -13.37
C ALA A 265 26.52 0.18 -12.71
N ASP A 266 26.59 0.17 -11.38
CA ASP A 266 27.85 0.09 -10.65
C ASP A 266 28.52 -1.28 -10.84
N LYS A 267 27.74 -2.37 -10.89
CA LYS A 267 28.24 -3.71 -11.22
C LYS A 267 28.84 -3.75 -12.64
N GLN A 268 28.17 -3.17 -13.64
CA GLN A 268 28.69 -3.11 -15.00
C GLN A 268 30.03 -2.36 -15.07
N LYS A 269 30.12 -1.20 -14.41
CA LYS A 269 31.38 -0.44 -14.34
C LYS A 269 32.51 -1.24 -13.66
N LEU A 270 32.18 -2.00 -12.63
CA LEU A 270 33.15 -2.84 -11.94
C LEU A 270 33.64 -3.98 -12.85
N GLU A 271 32.74 -4.63 -13.59
CA GLU A 271 33.08 -5.68 -14.57
C GLU A 271 33.95 -5.12 -15.71
N GLU A 272 33.61 -3.94 -16.24
CA GLU A 272 34.41 -3.23 -17.24
C GLU A 272 35.82 -2.87 -16.71
N ALA A 273 35.90 -2.33 -15.48
CA ALA A 273 37.18 -2.02 -14.84
C ALA A 273 38.04 -3.28 -14.65
N LEU A 274 37.44 -4.39 -14.22
CA LEU A 274 38.11 -5.69 -14.11
C LEU A 274 38.61 -6.20 -15.46
N GLN A 275 37.82 -6.07 -16.52
CA GLN A 275 38.24 -6.47 -17.88
C GLN A 275 39.39 -5.61 -18.39
N ASN A 276 39.35 -4.30 -18.14
CA ASN A 276 40.44 -3.38 -18.48
C ASN A 276 41.73 -3.74 -17.72
N VAL A 277 41.65 -4.01 -16.41
CA VAL A 277 42.80 -4.49 -15.62
C VAL A 277 43.35 -5.78 -16.21
N LYS A 278 42.50 -6.77 -16.55
CA LYS A 278 42.94 -8.03 -17.14
C LYS A 278 43.68 -7.84 -18.47
N THR A 279 43.17 -6.94 -19.32
CA THR A 279 43.78 -6.61 -20.62
C THR A 279 45.12 -5.89 -20.44
N LEU A 280 45.18 -4.92 -19.53
CA LEU A 280 46.40 -4.20 -19.18
C LEU A 280 47.47 -5.11 -18.56
N SER A 281 47.06 -6.06 -17.71
CA SER A 281 47.96 -7.07 -17.13
C SER A 281 48.46 -8.10 -18.16
N GLY A 282 47.81 -8.23 -19.31
CA GLY A 282 48.23 -9.14 -20.39
C GLY A 282 49.22 -8.53 -21.39
N LEU A 283 49.47 -7.22 -21.33
CA LEU A 283 50.42 -6.54 -22.20
C LEU A 283 51.86 -6.79 -21.71
N LEU A 284 52.55 -7.74 -22.33
CA LEU A 284 53.96 -8.00 -22.07
C LEU A 284 54.82 -7.06 -22.93
N PRO A 285 55.52 -6.07 -22.35
CA PRO A 285 56.41 -5.20 -23.10
C PRO A 285 57.60 -6.00 -23.65
N ILE A 286 57.70 -6.11 -24.98
CA ILE A 286 58.83 -6.74 -25.67
C ILE A 286 59.79 -5.70 -26.24
N CYS A 287 61.09 -5.97 -26.15
CA CYS A 287 62.11 -5.16 -26.80
C CYS A 287 61.98 -5.31 -28.32
N SER A 288 61.86 -4.20 -29.06
CA SER A 288 61.72 -4.20 -30.51
C SER A 288 62.90 -4.86 -31.23
N GLU A 289 64.11 -4.67 -30.70
CA GLU A 289 65.36 -5.21 -31.24
C GLU A 289 65.58 -6.70 -30.88
N CYS A 290 65.72 -7.03 -29.59
CA CYS A 290 66.15 -8.36 -29.15
C CYS A 290 65.03 -9.29 -28.65
N LYS A 291 63.76 -8.86 -28.72
CA LYS A 291 62.54 -9.61 -28.33
C LYS A 291 62.45 -10.11 -26.88
N LYS A 292 63.34 -9.67 -25.99
CA LYS A 292 63.22 -9.89 -24.53
C LYS A 292 61.94 -9.26 -23.98
N ILE A 293 61.35 -9.86 -22.96
CA ILE A 293 60.20 -9.30 -22.21
C ILE A 293 60.71 -8.53 -21.00
N ARG A 294 60.10 -7.37 -20.68
CA ARG A 294 60.34 -6.65 -19.42
C ARG A 294 59.36 -7.11 -18.35
N ASP A 295 59.87 -7.52 -17.19
CA ASP A 295 59.06 -7.89 -16.03
C ASP A 295 58.53 -6.67 -15.24
N ASP A 296 57.71 -6.93 -14.23
CA ASP A 296 57.11 -5.90 -13.36
C ASP A 296 58.13 -5.13 -12.52
N LYS A 297 59.34 -5.67 -12.34
CA LYS A 297 60.46 -5.04 -11.63
C LYS A 297 61.34 -4.21 -12.56
N GLY A 298 61.10 -4.26 -13.88
CA GLY A 298 61.82 -3.52 -14.90
C GLY A 298 63.00 -4.27 -15.53
N TYR A 299 63.24 -5.53 -15.18
CA TYR A 299 64.33 -6.34 -15.75
C TYR A 299 63.92 -7.00 -17.07
N TRP A 300 64.89 -7.23 -17.95
CA TRP A 300 64.68 -7.83 -19.27
C TRP A 300 65.11 -9.30 -19.29
N SER A 301 64.18 -10.20 -19.57
CA SER A 301 64.39 -11.65 -19.64
C SER A 301 64.07 -12.21 -21.04
N GLN A 302 64.67 -13.36 -21.37
CA GLN A 302 64.28 -14.10 -22.59
C GLN A 302 62.84 -14.59 -22.49
N LEU A 303 62.19 -14.72 -23.66
CA LEU A 303 60.77 -15.05 -23.79
C LEU A 303 60.41 -16.37 -23.10
N GLU A 304 61.23 -17.39 -23.35
CA GLU A 304 61.03 -18.76 -22.87
C GLU A 304 61.11 -18.82 -21.34
N ILE A 305 62.11 -18.15 -20.76
CA ILE A 305 62.30 -18.06 -19.31
C ILE A 305 61.13 -17.33 -18.66
N TYR A 306 60.70 -16.21 -19.26
CA TYR A 306 59.60 -15.42 -18.73
C TYR A 306 58.29 -16.23 -18.70
N ILE A 307 57.95 -16.90 -19.80
CA ILE A 307 56.71 -17.68 -19.91
C ILE A 307 56.74 -18.94 -19.04
N ASP A 308 57.85 -19.68 -18.97
CA ASP A 308 57.97 -20.87 -18.10
C ASP A 308 57.87 -20.50 -16.61
N THR A 309 58.32 -19.31 -16.22
CA THR A 309 58.24 -18.83 -14.82
C THR A 309 56.87 -18.26 -14.46
N HIS A 310 56.13 -17.68 -15.41
CA HIS A 310 54.87 -16.96 -15.16
C HIS A 310 53.62 -17.65 -15.72
N SER A 311 53.75 -18.88 -16.23
CA SER A 311 52.63 -19.67 -16.74
C SER A 311 52.89 -21.18 -16.58
N GLU A 312 51.86 -21.99 -16.81
CA GLU A 312 51.97 -23.45 -16.81
C GLU A 312 52.54 -24.02 -18.12
N ALA A 313 52.92 -23.17 -19.09
CA ALA A 313 53.39 -23.61 -20.40
C ALA A 313 54.79 -24.24 -20.34
N LYS A 314 55.01 -25.33 -21.08
CA LYS A 314 56.30 -26.00 -21.25
C LYS A 314 56.77 -25.93 -22.70
N PHE A 315 58.05 -25.61 -22.90
CA PHE A 315 58.64 -25.48 -24.24
C PHE A 315 59.35 -26.76 -24.67
N SER A 316 58.98 -27.27 -25.84
CA SER A 316 59.77 -28.26 -26.60
C SER A 316 60.49 -27.54 -27.74
N HIS A 317 61.73 -27.92 -28.03
CA HIS A 317 62.49 -27.33 -29.12
C HIS A 317 62.27 -28.14 -30.40
N GLY A 318 61.87 -27.45 -31.47
CA GLY A 318 61.73 -28.00 -32.81
C GLY A 318 62.12 -26.94 -33.84
N ILE A 319 62.47 -27.36 -35.05
CA ILE A 319 62.80 -26.46 -36.15
C ILE A 319 61.63 -26.42 -37.13
N CYS A 320 61.12 -25.23 -37.45
CA CYS A 320 60.04 -25.12 -38.43
C CYS A 320 60.56 -25.42 -39.85
N PRO A 321 59.70 -25.83 -40.80
CA PRO A 321 60.12 -26.18 -42.16
C PRO A 321 60.87 -25.05 -42.89
N ASP A 322 60.52 -23.79 -42.64
CA ASP A 322 61.20 -22.64 -43.24
C ASP A 322 62.63 -22.47 -42.73
N CYS A 323 62.80 -22.58 -41.40
CA CYS A 323 64.12 -22.54 -40.78
C CYS A 323 64.96 -23.76 -41.16
N ALA A 324 64.34 -24.93 -41.27
CA ALA A 324 65.00 -26.15 -41.73
C ALA A 324 65.49 -26.00 -43.17
N ARG A 325 64.68 -25.47 -44.10
CA ARG A 325 65.11 -25.19 -45.48
C ARG A 325 66.24 -24.19 -45.56
N LYS A 326 66.25 -23.20 -44.67
CA LYS A 326 67.29 -22.17 -44.64
C LYS A 326 68.62 -22.68 -44.06
N LEU A 327 68.55 -23.48 -43.00
CA LEU A 327 69.73 -23.91 -42.22
C LEU A 327 70.26 -25.28 -42.66
N TYR A 328 69.39 -26.14 -43.19
CA TYR A 328 69.65 -27.52 -43.59
C TYR A 328 68.98 -27.87 -44.93
N PRO A 329 69.17 -27.06 -46.00
CA PRO A 329 68.49 -27.26 -47.29
C PRO A 329 68.67 -28.69 -47.84
N GLU A 330 69.86 -29.27 -47.65
CA GLU A 330 70.23 -30.60 -48.13
C GLU A 330 69.44 -31.77 -47.50
N TYR A 331 68.80 -31.55 -46.35
CA TYR A 331 67.99 -32.56 -45.67
C TYR A 331 66.48 -32.40 -45.95
N VAL A 332 66.04 -31.21 -46.36
CA VAL A 332 64.61 -30.96 -46.61
C VAL A 332 64.22 -31.33 -48.05
N ASP A 333 65.10 -31.10 -49.02
CA ASP A 333 64.81 -31.36 -50.45
C ASP A 333 65.02 -32.82 -50.89
N ARG A 334 65.44 -33.72 -49.97
CA ARG A 334 65.79 -35.11 -50.31
C ARG A 334 64.63 -36.12 -50.17
N LYS A 335 63.40 -35.66 -49.89
CA LYS A 335 62.26 -36.54 -49.53
C LYS A 335 61.14 -36.64 -50.57
N ASP A 336 61.44 -36.46 -51.86
CA ASP A 336 60.47 -36.67 -52.95
C ASP A 336 60.81 -37.83 -53.91
N SER A 337 61.84 -38.65 -53.66
CA SER A 337 62.28 -39.65 -54.66
C SER A 337 62.48 -41.09 -54.24
N THR A 338 62.09 -41.51 -53.03
CA THR A 338 62.15 -42.95 -52.68
C THR A 338 61.21 -43.31 -51.55
N GLU A 339 60.10 -43.97 -51.89
CA GLU A 339 59.59 -45.16 -51.20
C GLU A 339 58.36 -45.70 -51.95
N THR A 340 58.64 -46.56 -52.94
CA THR A 340 57.71 -47.58 -53.43
C THR A 340 58.22 -48.93 -52.91
N GLU A 341 57.29 -49.79 -52.53
CA GLU A 341 57.39 -51.24 -52.29
C GLU A 341 57.44 -51.75 -50.83
N THR A 342 56.23 -52.10 -50.36
CA THR A 342 55.88 -53.17 -49.41
C THR A 342 56.28 -54.57 -49.96
N PRO A 343 56.43 -55.66 -49.16
CA PRO A 343 55.26 -56.43 -48.70
C PRO A 343 55.38 -57.17 -47.34
N GLY A 344 54.21 -57.34 -46.69
CA GLY A 344 53.72 -58.55 -45.99
C GLY A 344 54.53 -59.20 -44.86
N ASP A 345 53.98 -59.18 -43.64
CA ASP A 345 53.45 -60.39 -43.00
C ASP A 345 52.78 -60.08 -41.64
N SER A 346 51.59 -60.64 -41.44
CA SER A 346 50.91 -60.84 -40.13
C SER A 346 51.17 -62.31 -39.69
N PRO A 347 50.76 -62.85 -38.51
CA PRO A 347 49.99 -62.32 -37.35
C PRO A 347 50.57 -62.88 -35.98
N PRO A 348 49.79 -63.26 -34.93
CA PRO A 348 48.86 -62.56 -34.02
C PRO A 348 49.23 -62.66 -32.51
N THR A 349 48.32 -62.18 -31.63
CA THR A 349 48.16 -62.41 -30.15
C THR A 349 49.06 -61.56 -29.23
N GLU A 350 48.58 -60.94 -28.13
CA GLU A 350 47.41 -61.17 -27.23
C GLU A 350 46.50 -59.95 -27.04
#